data_AF-A0A327VCH2-F1
#
_entry.id   AF-A0A327VCH2-F1
#
_cell.length_a   1.000
_cell.length_b   1.000
_cell.length_c   1.000
_cell.angle_alpha   90.00
_cell.angle_beta   90.00
_cell.angle_gamma   90.00
#
_symmetry.space_group_name_H-M   'P 1'
#
loop_
_entity.id
_entity.type
_entity.pdbx_description
1 polymer ?
#
loop_
_entity_poly.entity_id
_entity_poly.type
_entity_poly.pdbx_seq_one_letter_code
_entity_poly.pdbx_strand_id
1 'polypeptide(L)'
;MAVRFLGADALAPFAVGRGPGASETDAALVKQALTDYPPDVGSSTVVEWSYHGLAEAAQTCFALSAATGASPPRDREGRHDALPVPDLRWAGGDPWPQLSYRVSQLAALAAPGLAVDLEEQLTSRTDDLARGFVRAVRRRDWLQAIGIGRWLARLPAVPDSLGLDTGLTFVHHMAGSNPRVALHFAAAQRFFGRGR
;
A
#
# COMPACT_ATOMS: atom_id res chain seq x y z
N MET A 1 2.53 -19.44 -3.16
CA MET A 1 1.64 -19.09 -2.02
C MET A 1 2.02 -17.82 -1.25
N ALA A 2 3.30 -17.39 -1.22
CA ALA A 2 3.73 -16.22 -0.42
C ALA A 2 3.20 -14.84 -0.88
N VAL A 3 2.94 -14.66 -2.19
CA VAL A 3 2.52 -13.37 -2.78
C VAL A 3 1.18 -12.87 -2.21
N ARG A 4 0.25 -13.77 -1.83
CA ARG A 4 -1.07 -13.38 -1.30
C ARG A 4 -1.01 -12.74 0.10
N PHE A 5 0.03 -13.02 0.90
CA PHE A 5 0.16 -12.48 2.26
C PHE A 5 0.87 -11.12 2.31
N LEU A 6 1.67 -10.83 1.28
CA LEU A 6 2.41 -9.58 1.14
C LEU A 6 1.67 -8.55 0.28
N GLY A 7 0.82 -8.99 -0.66
CA GLY A 7 0.13 -8.08 -1.57
C GLY A 7 1.13 -7.24 -2.39
N ALA A 8 0.84 -5.96 -2.60
CA ALA A 8 1.75 -5.05 -3.31
C ALA A 8 3.13 -4.92 -2.65
N ASP A 9 3.28 -5.19 -1.35
CA ASP A 9 4.59 -5.15 -0.68
C ASP A 9 5.54 -6.25 -1.17
N ALA A 10 5.03 -7.31 -1.82
CA ALA A 10 5.88 -8.29 -2.50
C ALA A 10 6.72 -7.65 -3.61
N LEU A 11 6.26 -6.54 -4.18
CA LEU A 11 6.92 -5.80 -5.25
C LEU A 11 7.68 -4.56 -4.74
N ALA A 12 7.59 -4.25 -3.45
CA ALA A 12 8.27 -3.10 -2.84
C ALA A 12 9.79 -3.05 -3.10
N PRO A 13 10.55 -4.18 -3.13
CA PRO A 13 11.97 -4.14 -3.48
C PRO A 13 12.26 -3.59 -4.88
N PHE A 14 11.35 -3.82 -5.85
CA PHE A 14 11.50 -3.33 -7.22
C PHE A 14 11.17 -1.84 -7.34
N ALA A 15 10.27 -1.33 -6.51
CA ALA A 15 9.93 0.10 -6.45
C ALA A 15 11.03 0.97 -5.82
N VAL A 16 11.90 0.41 -4.95
CA VAL A 16 13.00 1.14 -4.27
C VAL A 16 14.29 1.18 -5.10
N GLY A 17 14.35 0.51 -6.26
CA GLY A 17 15.49 0.58 -7.18
C GLY A 17 16.82 0.03 -6.65
N ARG A 18 16.80 -0.88 -5.65
CA ARG A 18 18.03 -1.45 -5.03
C ARG A 18 18.25 -2.95 -5.24
N GLY A 19 17.42 -3.62 -6.04
CA GLY A 19 17.62 -5.03 -6.41
C GLY A 19 17.92 -5.17 -7.91
N PRO A 20 18.45 -6.33 -8.37
CA PRO A 20 18.38 -6.66 -9.79
C PRO A 20 16.91 -6.52 -10.21
N GLY A 21 16.67 -5.86 -11.36
CA GLY A 21 15.32 -5.68 -11.87
C GLY A 21 14.55 -7.00 -11.86
N ALA A 22 13.24 -6.95 -11.67
CA ALA A 22 12.43 -8.16 -11.57
C ALA A 22 12.73 -9.09 -12.75
N SER A 23 13.13 -10.32 -12.44
CA SER A 23 13.43 -11.32 -13.46
C SER A 23 12.17 -11.58 -14.29
N GLU A 24 12.36 -11.95 -15.56
CA GLU A 24 11.25 -12.38 -16.42
C GLU A 24 10.44 -13.53 -15.77
N THR A 25 11.11 -14.39 -15.00
CA THR A 25 10.49 -15.44 -14.20
C THR A 25 9.59 -14.88 -13.09
N ASP A 26 10.02 -13.84 -12.39
CA ASP A 26 9.21 -13.21 -11.33
C ASP A 26 7.98 -12.52 -11.93
N ALA A 27 8.16 -11.88 -13.09
CA ALA A 27 7.07 -11.28 -13.85
C ALA A 27 6.03 -12.31 -14.30
N ALA A 28 6.48 -13.44 -14.83
CA ALA A 28 5.61 -14.55 -15.21
C ALA A 28 4.83 -15.10 -14.00
N LEU A 29 5.47 -15.27 -12.85
CA LEU A 29 4.83 -15.76 -11.62
C LEU A 29 3.76 -14.80 -11.09
N VAL A 30 4.02 -13.49 -11.09
CA VAL A 30 3.05 -12.48 -10.65
C VAL A 30 1.87 -12.41 -11.63
N LYS A 31 2.14 -12.44 -12.94
CA LYS A 31 1.10 -12.47 -13.97
C LYS A 31 0.23 -13.72 -13.87
N GLN A 32 0.84 -14.88 -13.62
CA GLN A 32 0.11 -16.12 -13.41
C GLN A 32 -0.75 -16.04 -12.13
N ALA A 33 -0.20 -15.54 -11.02
CA ALA A 33 -0.97 -15.39 -9.78
C ALA A 33 -2.17 -14.45 -9.92
N LEU A 34 -2.06 -13.37 -10.69
CA LEU A 34 -3.18 -12.46 -10.98
C LEU A 34 -4.25 -13.14 -11.84
N THR A 35 -3.85 -13.95 -12.82
CA THR A 35 -4.77 -14.71 -13.69
C THR A 35 -5.48 -15.84 -12.95
N ASP A 36 -4.75 -16.60 -12.13
CA ASP A 36 -5.25 -17.81 -11.47
C ASP A 36 -6.12 -17.48 -10.24
N TYR A 37 -5.98 -16.28 -9.67
CA TYR A 37 -6.66 -15.88 -8.44
C TYR A 37 -7.27 -14.47 -8.51
N PRO A 38 -8.22 -14.22 -9.43
CA PRO A 38 -9.00 -13.00 -9.42
C PRO A 38 -9.91 -12.94 -8.16
N PRO A 39 -10.36 -11.76 -7.73
CA PRO A 39 -11.38 -11.63 -6.70
C PRO A 39 -12.70 -12.29 -7.16
N ASP A 40 -13.36 -13.03 -6.28
CA ASP A 40 -14.70 -13.56 -6.53
C ASP A 40 -15.75 -12.45 -6.52
N VAL A 41 -16.89 -12.68 -7.18
CA VAL A 41 -18.05 -11.78 -7.10
C VAL A 41 -18.50 -11.65 -5.64
N GLY A 42 -18.60 -10.42 -5.14
CA GLY A 42 -18.94 -10.15 -3.74
C GLY A 42 -17.75 -10.25 -2.77
N SER A 43 -16.52 -10.27 -3.29
CA SER A 43 -15.32 -10.11 -2.48
C SER A 43 -15.39 -8.86 -1.60
N SER A 44 -14.77 -8.91 -0.43
CA SER A 44 -14.68 -7.73 0.42
C SER A 44 -13.86 -6.62 -0.27
N THR A 45 -14.19 -5.36 0.02
CA THR A 45 -13.45 -4.19 -0.46
C THR A 45 -11.94 -4.31 -0.25
N VAL A 46 -11.49 -4.88 0.87
CA VAL A 46 -10.05 -5.06 1.16
C VAL A 46 -9.39 -5.99 0.15
N VAL A 47 -10.07 -7.07 -0.24
CA VAL A 47 -9.56 -8.04 -1.23
C VAL A 47 -9.48 -7.41 -2.61
N GLU A 48 -10.54 -6.69 -3.03
CA GLU A 48 -10.58 -6.00 -4.33
C GLU A 48 -9.46 -4.97 -4.44
N TRP A 49 -9.29 -4.13 -3.42
CA TRP A 49 -8.23 -3.12 -3.36
C TRP A 49 -6.83 -3.73 -3.30
N SER A 50 -6.64 -4.81 -2.55
CA SER A 50 -5.35 -5.50 -2.48
C SER A 50 -4.97 -6.12 -3.82
N TYR A 51 -5.95 -6.70 -4.53
CA TYR A 51 -5.75 -7.24 -5.88
C TYR A 51 -5.44 -6.13 -6.89
N HIS A 52 -6.23 -5.06 -6.89
CA HIS A 52 -6.02 -3.91 -7.77
C HIS A 52 -4.61 -3.32 -7.58
N GLY A 53 -4.20 -3.05 -6.35
CA GLY A 53 -2.87 -2.50 -6.10
C GLY A 53 -1.72 -3.44 -6.42
N LEU A 54 -1.89 -4.77 -6.27
CA LEU A 54 -0.90 -5.74 -6.73
C LEU A 54 -0.75 -5.68 -8.26
N ALA A 55 -1.87 -5.57 -8.98
CA ALA A 55 -1.85 -5.47 -10.42
C ALA A 55 -1.27 -4.14 -10.92
N GLU A 56 -1.61 -3.02 -10.29
CA GLU A 56 -1.04 -1.69 -10.56
C GLU A 56 0.47 -1.66 -10.30
N ALA A 57 0.92 -2.24 -9.18
CA ALA A 57 2.34 -2.37 -8.86
C ALA A 57 3.09 -3.27 -9.86
N ALA A 58 2.48 -4.38 -10.28
CA ALA A 58 3.05 -5.28 -11.29
C ALA A 58 3.22 -4.57 -12.64
N GLN A 59 2.19 -3.84 -13.10
CA GLN A 59 2.26 -3.06 -14.33
C GLN A 59 3.40 -2.03 -14.28
N THR A 60 3.49 -1.29 -13.16
CA THR A 60 4.54 -0.29 -12.98
C THR A 60 5.94 -0.91 -12.97
N CYS A 61 6.15 -1.98 -12.21
CA CYS A 61 7.45 -2.65 -12.11
C CYS A 61 7.91 -3.27 -13.44
N PHE A 62 7.01 -3.92 -14.17
CA PHE A 62 7.36 -4.62 -15.41
C PHE A 62 7.41 -3.69 -16.63
N ALA A 63 6.61 -2.61 -16.68
CA ALA A 63 6.75 -1.58 -17.71
C ALA A 63 8.10 -0.85 -17.62
N LEU A 64 8.58 -0.57 -16.40
CA LEU A 64 9.91 0.00 -16.17
C LEU A 64 11.03 -0.95 -16.64
N SER A 65 10.88 -2.26 -16.42
CA SER A 65 11.85 -3.27 -16.88
C SER A 65 11.93 -3.36 -18.41
N ALA A 66 10.78 -3.32 -19.10
CA ALA A 66 10.72 -3.32 -20.57
C ALA A 66 11.34 -2.05 -21.20
N ALA A 67 11.13 -0.88 -20.58
CA ALA A 67 11.69 0.39 -21.05
C ALA A 67 13.23 0.47 -20.96
N THR A 68 13.85 -0.28 -20.04
CA THR A 68 15.32 -0.41 -19.95
C THR A 68 15.94 -1.36 -20.99
N GLY A 69 15.14 -2.11 -21.76
CA GLY A 69 15.60 -3.08 -22.76
C GLY A 69 15.38 -2.68 -24.23
N ALA A 70 14.47 -1.76 -24.54
CA ALA A 70 14.27 -1.22 -25.88
C ALA A 70 13.52 0.12 -25.82
N SER A 71 13.87 1.05 -26.71
CA SER A 71 13.14 2.32 -26.87
C SER A 71 11.64 2.06 -27.12
N PRO A 72 10.72 2.78 -26.45
CA PRO A 72 9.30 2.56 -26.63
C PRO A 72 8.83 3.15 -27.98
N PRO A 73 7.98 2.45 -28.75
CA PRO A 73 7.15 3.09 -29.75
C PRO A 73 6.21 4.07 -29.05
N ARG A 74 6.20 5.32 -29.51
CA ARG A 74 5.23 6.35 -29.09
C ARG A 74 3.90 6.06 -29.78
N ASP A 75 3.16 5.11 -29.25
CA ASP A 75 1.88 4.70 -29.79
C ASP A 75 0.82 4.95 -28.72
N ARG A 76 0.44 6.22 -28.57
CA ARG A 76 -0.79 6.62 -27.89
C ARG A 76 -1.96 6.18 -28.75
N GLU A 77 -2.41 4.93 -28.61
CA GLU A 77 -3.81 4.50 -28.89
C GLU A 77 -4.08 3.03 -28.46
N GLY A 78 -3.28 2.45 -27.57
CA GLY A 78 -3.56 1.15 -26.97
C GLY A 78 -4.16 1.34 -25.59
N ARG A 79 -5.49 1.41 -25.48
CA ARG A 79 -6.19 1.27 -24.20
C ARG A 79 -5.89 -0.14 -23.69
N HIS A 80 -4.78 -0.31 -22.97
CA HIS A 80 -4.59 -1.44 -22.07
C HIS A 80 -5.88 -1.53 -21.26
N ASP A 81 -6.51 -2.71 -21.24
CA ASP A 81 -7.71 -2.98 -20.45
C ASP A 81 -7.44 -2.57 -19.00
N ALA A 82 -7.81 -1.33 -18.67
CA ALA A 82 -7.60 -0.77 -17.36
C ALA A 82 -8.47 -1.59 -16.41
N LEU A 83 -7.82 -2.25 -15.45
CA LEU A 83 -8.54 -2.99 -14.43
C LEU A 83 -9.59 -2.05 -13.81
N PRO A 84 -10.83 -2.53 -13.60
CA PRO A 84 -11.84 -1.71 -12.94
C PRO A 84 -11.30 -1.26 -11.58
N VAL A 85 -11.26 0.06 -11.37
CA VAL A 85 -10.90 0.63 -10.07
C VAL A 85 -11.97 0.20 -9.07
N PRO A 86 -11.61 -0.43 -7.93
CA PRO A 86 -12.59 -0.84 -6.93
C PRO A 86 -13.34 0.36 -6.35
N ASP A 87 -14.50 0.11 -5.73
CA ASP A 87 -15.32 1.18 -5.14
C ASP A 87 -14.52 1.98 -4.10
N LEU A 88 -14.63 3.32 -4.19
CA LEU A 88 -14.03 4.31 -3.30
C LEU A 88 -15.03 4.98 -2.36
N ARG A 89 -16.34 4.76 -2.51
CA ARG A 89 -17.38 5.47 -1.73
C ARG A 89 -17.22 5.29 -0.23
N TRP A 90 -16.71 4.13 0.20
CA TRP A 90 -16.40 3.86 1.61
C TRP A 90 -15.35 4.82 2.19
N ALA A 91 -14.39 5.30 1.39
CA ALA A 91 -13.34 6.19 1.89
C ALA A 91 -13.92 7.54 2.32
N GLY A 92 -14.94 8.03 1.61
CA GLY A 92 -15.70 9.22 1.97
C GLY A 92 -16.82 8.96 2.97
N GLY A 93 -17.49 7.81 2.89
CA GLY A 93 -18.72 7.53 3.65
C GLY A 93 -18.55 6.81 4.99
N ASP A 94 -17.47 6.04 5.18
CA ASP A 94 -17.32 5.23 6.38
C ASP A 94 -17.10 6.11 7.63
N PRO A 95 -17.72 5.76 8.78
CA PRO A 95 -17.35 6.31 10.07
C PRO A 95 -15.86 6.08 10.36
N TRP A 96 -15.21 7.05 11.01
CA TRP A 96 -13.76 7.05 11.22
C TRP A 96 -13.18 5.73 11.80
N PRO A 97 -13.84 4.98 12.72
CA PRO A 97 -13.26 3.73 13.21
C PRO A 97 -13.21 2.65 12.13
N GLN A 98 -14.25 2.58 11.29
CA GLN A 98 -14.35 1.61 10.19
C GLN A 98 -13.38 1.97 9.08
N LEU A 99 -13.30 3.27 8.74
CA LEU A 99 -12.31 3.80 7.81
C LEU A 99 -10.89 3.42 8.25
N SER A 100 -10.53 3.70 9.51
CA SER A 100 -9.20 3.43 10.07
C SER A 100 -8.84 1.95 10.02
N TYR A 101 -9.79 1.06 10.32
CA TYR A 101 -9.60 -0.39 10.24
C TYR A 101 -9.44 -0.90 8.81
N ARG A 102 -10.19 -0.33 7.85
CA ARG A 102 -10.06 -0.71 6.45
C ARG A 102 -8.73 -0.23 5.86
N VAL A 103 -8.38 1.02 6.11
CA VAL A 103 -7.12 1.64 5.68
C VAL A 103 -5.91 0.90 6.25
N SER A 104 -5.96 0.45 7.50
CA SER A 104 -4.86 -0.33 8.08
C SER A 104 -4.61 -1.67 7.37
N GLN A 105 -5.67 -2.31 6.88
CA GLN A 105 -5.55 -3.55 6.11
C GLN A 105 -5.01 -3.32 4.70
N LEU A 106 -5.17 -2.11 4.18
CA LEU A 106 -4.68 -1.66 2.89
C LEU A 106 -3.31 -0.96 2.96
N ALA A 107 -2.53 -1.18 4.03
CA ALA A 107 -1.25 -0.51 4.24
C ALA A 107 -0.24 -0.72 3.10
N ALA A 108 -0.29 -1.86 2.39
CA ALA A 108 0.59 -2.11 1.24
C ALA A 108 0.37 -1.11 0.09
N LEU A 109 -0.84 -0.57 -0.04
CA LEU A 109 -1.18 0.42 -1.07
C LEU A 109 -0.60 1.80 -0.77
N ALA A 110 -0.10 2.04 0.44
CA ALA A 110 0.62 3.27 0.78
C ALA A 110 2.04 3.33 0.17
N ALA A 111 2.35 2.52 -0.84
CA ALA A 111 3.59 2.67 -1.61
C ALA A 111 3.47 3.88 -2.57
N PRO A 112 4.57 4.62 -2.82
CA PRO A 112 4.53 5.78 -3.71
C PRO A 112 3.95 5.46 -5.09
N GLY A 113 3.00 6.28 -5.55
CA GLY A 113 2.41 6.16 -6.89
C GLY A 113 1.33 5.09 -7.05
N LEU A 114 1.01 4.29 -6.02
CA LEU A 114 -0.11 3.33 -6.07
C LEU A 114 -1.39 3.94 -5.51
N ALA A 115 -2.55 3.53 -6.00
CA ALA A 115 -3.85 3.88 -5.44
C ALA A 115 -4.01 5.41 -5.20
N VAL A 116 -3.62 6.21 -6.19
CA VAL A 116 -3.62 7.69 -6.12
C VAL A 116 -5.00 8.22 -5.76
N ASP A 117 -6.06 7.68 -6.36
CA ASP A 117 -7.43 8.10 -6.05
C ASP A 117 -7.81 7.84 -4.58
N LEU A 118 -7.32 6.73 -3.99
CA LEU A 118 -7.51 6.44 -2.57
C LEU A 118 -6.70 7.42 -1.70
N GLU A 119 -5.47 7.74 -2.07
CA GLU A 119 -4.66 8.76 -1.40
C GLU A 119 -5.36 10.13 -1.36
N GLU A 120 -5.94 10.57 -2.48
CA GLU A 120 -6.67 11.83 -2.56
C GLU A 120 -7.87 11.85 -1.61
N GLN A 121 -8.66 10.77 -1.57
CA GLN A 121 -9.78 10.64 -0.64
C GLN A 121 -9.29 10.65 0.83
N LEU A 122 -8.23 9.91 1.14
CA LEU A 122 -7.69 9.84 2.50
C LEU A 122 -7.05 11.15 2.96
N THR A 123 -6.53 11.97 2.04
CA THR A 123 -5.99 13.30 2.35
C THR A 123 -7.06 14.17 3.03
N SER A 124 -8.30 14.13 2.54
CA SER A 124 -9.43 14.85 3.15
C SER A 124 -9.88 14.29 4.52
N ARG A 125 -9.39 13.11 4.89
CA ARG A 125 -9.74 12.37 6.12
C ARG A 125 -8.53 12.13 7.03
N THR A 126 -7.46 12.91 6.87
CA THR A 126 -6.21 12.73 7.63
C THR A 126 -6.42 12.76 9.15
N ASP A 127 -7.28 13.63 9.66
CA ASP A 127 -7.61 13.71 11.10
C ASP A 127 -8.30 12.44 11.63
N ASP A 128 -9.15 11.82 10.82
CA ASP A 128 -9.82 10.58 11.19
C ASP A 128 -8.84 9.41 11.27
N LEU A 129 -7.85 9.38 10.36
CA LEU A 129 -6.75 8.42 10.43
C LEU A 129 -5.82 8.69 11.62
N ALA A 130 -5.53 9.95 11.94
CA ALA A 130 -4.75 10.31 13.12
C ALA A 130 -5.45 9.82 14.42
N ARG A 131 -6.78 10.00 14.52
CA ARG A 131 -7.59 9.43 15.61
C ARG A 131 -7.53 7.91 15.65
N GLY A 132 -7.62 7.27 14.48
CA GLY A 132 -7.47 5.82 14.32
C GLY A 132 -6.13 5.31 14.82
N PHE A 133 -5.04 5.97 14.45
CA PHE A 133 -3.68 5.67 14.88
C PHE A 133 -3.56 5.72 16.40
N VAL A 134 -3.94 6.85 17.02
CA VAL A 134 -3.88 7.01 18.48
C VAL A 134 -4.73 5.97 19.19
N ARG A 135 -5.93 5.66 18.67
CA ARG A 135 -6.79 4.62 19.24
C ARG A 135 -6.16 3.24 19.16
N ALA A 136 -5.56 2.88 18.03
CA ALA A 136 -4.89 1.59 17.84
C ALA A 136 -3.69 1.46 18.79
N VAL A 137 -2.87 2.51 18.92
CA VAL A 137 -1.76 2.58 19.89
C VAL A 137 -2.26 2.38 21.32
N ARG A 138 -3.31 3.10 21.73
CA ARG A 138 -3.89 2.96 23.09
C ARG A 138 -4.46 1.57 23.35
N ARG A 139 -4.95 0.89 22.31
CA ARG A 139 -5.47 -0.49 22.39
C ARG A 139 -4.40 -1.56 22.26
N ARG A 140 -3.13 -1.18 22.05
CA ARG A 140 -2.02 -2.09 21.75
C ARG A 140 -2.26 -2.93 20.50
N ASP A 141 -3.08 -2.43 19.58
CA ASP A 141 -3.24 -3.04 18.26
C ASP A 141 -2.12 -2.52 17.34
N TRP A 142 -0.93 -3.10 17.51
CA TRP A 142 0.28 -2.62 16.85
C TRP A 142 0.24 -2.79 15.33
N LEU A 143 -0.44 -3.82 14.84
CA LEU A 143 -0.57 -4.05 13.40
C LEU A 143 -1.53 -3.05 12.77
N GLN A 144 -2.65 -2.74 13.41
CA GLN A 144 -3.52 -1.66 12.96
C GLN A 144 -2.79 -0.32 13.02
N ALA A 145 -2.12 -0.02 14.13
CA ALA A 145 -1.42 1.25 14.33
C ALA A 145 -0.36 1.48 13.25
N ILE A 146 0.51 0.51 12.97
CA ILE A 146 1.56 0.69 11.96
C ILE A 146 0.99 0.75 10.54
N GLY A 147 -0.11 0.04 10.25
CA GLY A 147 -0.76 0.11 8.95
C GLY A 147 -1.34 1.49 8.67
N ILE A 148 -2.01 2.09 9.66
CA ILE A 148 -2.49 3.48 9.58
C ILE A 148 -1.30 4.45 9.52
N GLY A 149 -0.30 4.23 10.36
CA GLY A 149 0.89 5.06 10.44
C GLY A 149 1.66 5.14 9.11
N ARG A 150 1.70 4.05 8.33
CA ARG A 150 2.27 4.05 6.98
C ARG A 150 1.49 4.92 6.01
N TRP A 151 0.16 4.89 6.06
CA TRP A 151 -0.66 5.81 5.26
C TRP A 151 -0.44 7.26 5.69
N LEU A 152 -0.46 7.55 6.99
CA LEU A 152 -0.15 8.89 7.50
C LEU A 152 1.24 9.36 7.06
N ALA A 153 2.24 8.48 7.01
CA ALA A 153 3.59 8.83 6.52
C ALA A 153 3.59 9.30 5.05
N ARG A 154 2.67 8.79 4.23
CA ARG A 154 2.49 9.18 2.82
C ARG A 154 1.72 10.50 2.67
N LEU A 155 0.69 10.72 3.49
CA LEU A 155 -0.22 11.85 3.33
C LEU A 155 0.48 13.20 3.57
N PRO A 156 0.13 14.26 2.81
CA PRO A 156 0.88 15.52 2.82
C PRO A 156 0.65 16.38 4.08
N ALA A 157 -0.45 16.18 4.82
CA ALA A 157 -0.90 17.11 5.86
C ALA A 157 -1.19 16.41 7.21
N VAL A 158 -0.21 15.69 7.76
CA VAL A 158 -0.35 15.10 9.10
C VAL A 158 -0.10 16.18 10.18
N PRO A 159 -0.98 16.32 11.19
CA PRO A 159 -0.78 17.29 12.27
C PRO A 159 0.52 17.01 13.05
N ASP A 160 1.34 18.03 13.27
CA ASP A 160 2.57 17.93 14.07
C ASP A 160 2.30 17.43 15.49
N SER A 161 1.16 17.82 16.06
CA SER A 161 0.69 17.40 17.39
C SER A 161 0.48 15.89 17.53
N LEU A 162 0.37 15.15 16.40
CA LEU A 162 0.31 13.70 16.42
C LEU A 162 1.63 13.06 16.85
N GLY A 163 2.76 13.74 16.59
CA GLY A 163 4.10 13.18 16.84
C GLY A 163 4.33 11.87 16.07
N LEU A 164 3.96 11.84 14.79
CA LEU A 164 3.91 10.60 13.98
C LEU A 164 5.23 9.83 14.02
N ASP A 165 6.37 10.51 13.86
CA ASP A 165 7.68 9.86 13.83
C ASP A 165 7.99 9.11 15.13
N THR A 166 7.83 9.78 16.28
CA THR A 166 7.97 9.16 17.60
C THR A 166 6.94 8.05 17.81
N GLY A 167 5.71 8.24 17.35
CA GLY A 167 4.65 7.24 17.42
C GLY A 167 4.98 5.96 16.64
N LEU A 168 5.52 6.08 15.43
CA LEU A 168 5.94 4.95 14.60
C LEU A 168 7.09 4.18 15.27
N THR A 169 8.09 4.88 15.79
CA THR A 169 9.21 4.28 16.53
C THR A 169 8.73 3.55 17.78
N PHE A 170 7.79 4.15 18.54
CA PHE A 170 7.18 3.52 19.70
C PHE A 170 6.43 2.24 19.33
N VAL A 171 5.58 2.28 18.29
CA VAL A 171 4.84 1.09 17.83
C VAL A 171 5.78 -0.03 17.41
N HIS A 172 6.84 0.30 16.66
CA HIS A 172 7.84 -0.69 16.23
C HIS A 172 8.53 -1.36 17.43
N HIS A 173 8.95 -0.57 18.42
CA HIS A 173 9.58 -1.10 19.63
C HIS A 173 8.62 -1.99 20.44
N MET A 174 7.37 -1.54 20.63
CA MET A 174 6.38 -2.27 21.42
C MET A 174 5.86 -3.55 20.74
N ALA A 175 5.92 -3.63 19.41
CA ALA A 175 5.52 -4.82 18.66
C ALA A 175 6.53 -5.97 18.72
N GLY A 176 7.75 -5.72 19.22
CA GLY A 176 8.82 -6.71 19.30
C GLY A 176 9.20 -7.26 17.92
N SER A 177 9.28 -8.59 17.80
CA SER A 177 9.71 -9.29 16.58
C SER A 177 8.61 -9.49 15.53
N ASN A 178 7.51 -8.75 15.59
CA ASN A 178 6.44 -8.89 14.59
C ASN A 178 6.92 -8.45 13.19
N PRO A 179 7.04 -9.38 12.22
CA PRO A 179 7.63 -9.08 10.92
C PRO A 179 6.76 -8.15 10.07
N ARG A 180 5.42 -8.19 10.24
CA ARG A 180 4.51 -7.31 9.49
C ARG A 180 4.61 -5.88 9.99
N VAL A 181 4.79 -5.69 11.29
CA VAL A 181 5.04 -4.36 11.86
C VAL A 181 6.40 -3.83 11.40
N ALA A 182 7.44 -4.66 11.45
CA ALA A 182 8.76 -4.30 10.95
C ALA A 182 8.73 -3.90 9.46
N LEU A 183 7.98 -4.63 8.63
CA LEU A 183 7.80 -4.31 7.20
C LEU A 183 7.17 -2.93 6.99
N HIS A 184 6.03 -2.65 7.64
CA HIS A 184 5.34 -1.38 7.46
C HIS A 184 6.13 -0.19 8.02
N PHE A 185 6.84 -0.38 9.14
CA PHE A 185 7.75 0.62 9.68
C PHE A 185 8.91 0.91 8.72
N ALA A 186 9.54 -0.13 8.16
CA ALA A 186 10.62 0.02 7.20
C ALA A 186 10.15 0.69 5.90
N ALA A 187 8.92 0.41 5.45
CA ALA A 187 8.32 1.08 4.31
C ALA A 187 8.10 2.58 4.58
N ALA A 188 7.55 2.94 5.75
CA ALA A 188 7.37 4.33 6.13
C ALA A 188 8.70 5.12 6.17
N GLN A 189 9.76 4.50 6.69
CA GLN A 189 11.12 5.06 6.68
C GLN A 189 11.69 5.21 5.28
N ARG A 190 11.65 4.15 4.47
CA ARG A 190 12.35 4.13 3.18
C ARG A 190 11.67 4.97 2.12
N PHE A 191 10.34 5.00 2.11
CA PHE A 191 9.58 5.75 1.11
C PHE A 191 9.39 7.22 1.50
N PHE A 192 9.21 7.51 2.79
CA PHE A 192 8.78 8.85 3.24
C PHE A 192 9.72 9.49 4.26
N GLY A 193 10.81 8.82 4.65
CA GLY A 193 11.78 9.35 5.61
C GLY A 193 11.25 9.46 7.05
N ARG A 194 10.13 8.80 7.37
CA ARG A 194 9.43 8.88 8.67
C ARG A 194 9.88 7.80 9.66
N GLY A 195 9.77 8.05 10.96
CA GLY A 195 10.10 7.09 12.03
C GLY A 195 11.59 6.99 12.33
N ARG A 196 12.26 8.14 12.40
CA ARG A 196 13.66 8.27 12.85
C ARG A 196 13.75 8.43 14.37
#